data_AF-A0A194XC22-F1
#
_entry.id   AF-A0A194XC22-F1
#
_cell.length_a   1.000
_cell.length_b   1.000
_cell.length_c   1.000
_cell.angle_alpha   90.00
_cell.angle_beta   90.00
_cell.angle_gamma   90.00
#
_symmetry.space_group_name_H-M   'P 1'
#
loop_
_entity.id
_entity.type
_entity.pdbx_description
1 polymer ?
#
loop_
_entity_poly.entity_id
_entity_poly.type
_entity_poly.pdbx_seq_one_letter_code
_entity_poly.pdbx_strand_id
1 'polypeptide(L)'
;DPVFIAIDFEDPNSVAYGFDRNSDTQVGLSVLDSRNIHSASAKQSLGIKTFNFVTGSNQYFKTSARKDLWATSEHIPTTEMLQCIKKVIPRDRNIILVGHGFSHDVAALQSLGFDFYTSILGHFDTDVIARRLKFEDVSLGAVLKELGCPTLNLHNAGNDANFTLRALILLGIR
;
A
#
# COMPACT_ATOMS: atom_id res chain seq x y z
N ASP A 1 -5.71 -15.29 -13.32
CA ASP A 1 -6.10 -13.98 -12.76
C ASP A 1 -5.02 -13.40 -11.87
N PRO A 2 -4.68 -12.10 -12.01
CA PRO A 2 -3.65 -11.44 -11.23
C PRO A 2 -4.08 -11.15 -9.78
N VAL A 3 -3.10 -10.96 -8.91
CA VAL A 3 -3.27 -10.41 -7.56
C VAL A 3 -2.76 -8.98 -7.57
N PHE A 4 -3.61 -8.04 -7.17
CA PHE A 4 -3.24 -6.63 -7.03
C PHE A 4 -2.71 -6.40 -5.62
N ILE A 5 -1.55 -5.75 -5.52
CA ILE A 5 -0.89 -5.46 -4.24
C ILE A 5 -0.56 -3.98 -4.21
N ALA A 6 -1.34 -3.23 -3.44
CA ALA A 6 -1.01 -1.85 -3.14
C ALA A 6 0.04 -1.79 -2.03
N ILE A 7 1.05 -0.95 -2.20
CA ILE A 7 2.14 -0.73 -1.25
C ILE A 7 2.29 0.76 -1.02
N ASP A 8 2.50 1.13 0.23
CA ASP A 8 2.75 2.50 0.66
C ASP A 8 3.74 2.48 1.83
N PHE A 9 4.66 3.45 1.88
CA PHE A 9 5.56 3.67 3.01
C PHE A 9 5.34 5.06 3.61
N GLU A 10 5.40 5.12 4.95
CA GLU A 10 5.57 6.38 5.66
C GLU A 10 7.07 6.67 5.82
N ASP A 11 7.55 7.82 5.36
CA ASP A 11 8.99 8.16 5.31
C ASP A 11 9.85 7.11 4.57
N PRO A 12 9.59 6.82 3.27
CA PRO A 12 10.37 5.86 2.48
C PRO A 12 11.87 6.18 2.41
N ASN A 13 12.25 7.45 2.64
CA ASN A 13 13.65 7.86 2.67
C ASN A 13 14.41 7.20 3.83
N SER A 14 13.79 7.05 5.01
CA SER A 14 14.39 6.32 6.13
C SER A 14 14.85 4.92 5.67
N VAL A 15 13.98 4.21 4.95
CA VAL A 15 14.26 2.86 4.41
C VAL A 15 15.31 2.91 3.29
N ALA A 16 15.18 3.86 2.36
CA ALA A 16 16.11 4.02 1.23
C ALA A 16 17.56 4.26 1.69
N TYR A 17 17.73 4.94 2.83
CA TYR A 17 19.03 5.21 3.47
C TYR A 17 19.37 4.21 4.58
N GLY A 18 18.83 2.99 4.54
CA GLY A 18 19.25 1.90 5.44
C GLY A 18 18.91 2.12 6.91
N PHE A 19 17.92 2.97 7.22
CA PHE A 19 17.51 3.35 8.57
C PHE A 19 18.56 4.14 9.37
N ASP A 20 19.59 4.69 8.71
CA ASP A 20 20.74 5.36 9.36
C ASP A 20 20.39 6.64 10.12
N ARG A 21 19.29 7.31 9.76
CA ARG A 21 18.91 8.63 10.29
C ARG A 21 17.69 8.61 11.21
N ASN A 22 16.82 7.64 11.01
CA ASN A 22 15.57 7.45 11.71
C ASN A 22 15.09 6.03 11.38
N SER A 23 14.50 5.32 12.34
CA SER A 23 13.86 4.02 12.13
C SER A 23 12.34 4.05 12.32
N ASP A 24 11.76 5.21 12.66
CA ASP A 24 10.31 5.40 12.73
C ASP A 24 9.75 5.52 11.30
N THR A 25 9.24 4.40 10.78
CA THR A 25 8.64 4.29 9.45
C THR A 25 7.62 3.14 9.47
N GLN A 26 6.80 3.07 8.43
CA GLN A 26 5.78 2.05 8.23
C GLN A 26 5.84 1.56 6.80
N VAL A 27 5.48 0.30 6.60
CA VAL A 27 5.09 -0.21 5.28
C VAL A 27 3.71 -0.85 5.37
N GLY A 28 2.81 -0.35 4.53
CA GLY A 28 1.47 -0.86 4.37
C GLY A 28 1.36 -1.69 3.11
N LEU A 29 0.62 -2.79 3.18
CA LEU A 29 0.29 -3.61 2.03
C LEU A 29 -1.21 -3.90 2.02
N SER A 30 -1.84 -3.77 0.86
CA SER A 30 -3.22 -4.23 0.66
C SER A 30 -3.33 -5.14 -0.56
N VAL A 31 -3.93 -6.31 -0.35
CA VAL A 31 -3.96 -7.41 -1.30
C VAL A 31 -5.39 -7.66 -1.77
N LEU A 32 -5.59 -7.65 -3.09
CA LEU A 32 -6.84 -8.05 -3.75
C LEU A 32 -6.56 -9.14 -4.78
N ASP A 33 -7.09 -10.33 -4.54
CA ASP A 33 -7.15 -11.37 -5.56
C ASP A 33 -8.31 -11.05 -6.50
N SER A 34 -8.03 -10.82 -7.78
CA SER A 34 -9.07 -10.44 -8.76
C SER A 34 -10.18 -11.49 -8.92
N ARG A 35 -9.92 -12.75 -8.55
CA ARG A 35 -10.94 -13.81 -8.49
C ARG A 35 -12.07 -13.49 -7.51
N ASN A 36 -11.78 -12.72 -6.45
CA ASN A 36 -12.76 -12.32 -5.45
C ASN A 36 -13.73 -11.25 -5.98
N ILE A 37 -13.37 -10.53 -7.05
CA ILE A 37 -14.22 -9.50 -7.65
C ILE A 37 -15.43 -10.15 -8.32
N HIS A 38 -15.24 -11.26 -9.03
CA HIS A 38 -16.34 -11.97 -9.70
C HIS A 38 -17.33 -12.60 -8.73
N SER A 39 -16.89 -12.95 -7.52
CA SER A 39 -17.76 -13.44 -6.45
C SER A 39 -18.40 -12.33 -5.63
N ALA A 40 -17.97 -11.08 -5.78
CA ALA A 40 -18.48 -9.98 -4.98
C ALA A 40 -19.92 -9.65 -5.38
N SER A 41 -20.84 -9.80 -4.42
CA SER A 41 -22.20 -9.27 -4.51
C SER A 41 -22.33 -8.02 -3.64
N ALA A 42 -23.43 -7.28 -3.74
CA ALA A 42 -23.69 -6.11 -2.88
C ALA A 42 -23.61 -6.38 -1.37
N LYS A 43 -23.61 -7.66 -0.95
CA LYS A 43 -23.52 -8.10 0.46
C LYS A 43 -22.15 -8.66 0.86
N GLN A 44 -21.23 -8.86 -0.09
CA GLN A 44 -19.95 -9.52 0.17
C GLN A 44 -18.79 -8.55 -0.09
N SER A 45 -17.87 -8.43 0.87
CA SER A 45 -16.70 -7.57 0.72
C SER A 45 -15.80 -8.09 -0.40
N LEU A 46 -15.04 -7.19 -1.03
CA LEU A 46 -14.05 -7.52 -2.09
C LEU A 46 -12.92 -8.46 -1.62
N GLY A 47 -12.90 -8.85 -0.33
CA GLY A 47 -11.86 -9.70 0.23
C GLY A 47 -10.48 -9.04 0.26
N ILE A 48 -10.42 -7.71 0.30
CA ILE A 48 -9.16 -6.97 0.45
C ILE A 48 -8.60 -7.28 1.84
N LYS A 49 -7.35 -7.75 1.89
CA LYS A 49 -6.60 -7.97 3.12
C LYS A 49 -5.52 -6.90 3.25
N THR A 50 -5.41 -6.28 4.43
CA THR A 50 -4.46 -5.20 4.69
C THR A 50 -3.52 -5.57 5.81
N PHE A 51 -2.27 -5.15 5.67
CA PHE A 51 -1.18 -5.36 6.62
C PHE A 51 -0.50 -4.01 6.85
N ASN A 52 -0.04 -3.77 8.07
CA ASN A 52 0.78 -2.62 8.41
C ASN A 52 1.93 -3.06 9.30
N PHE A 53 3.16 -2.88 8.83
CA PHE A 53 4.36 -3.19 9.60
C PHE A 53 5.05 -1.89 9.98
N VAL A 54 5.34 -1.71 11.26
CA VAL A 54 5.88 -0.47 11.82
C VAL A 54 7.24 -0.77 12.43
N THR A 55 8.23 0.08 12.16
CA THR A 55 9.54 0.03 12.83
C THR A 55 9.73 1.24 13.73
N GLY A 56 10.84 1.24 14.49
CA GLY A 56 11.26 2.39 15.28
C GLY A 56 10.68 2.39 16.69
N SER A 57 10.37 3.58 17.20
CA SER A 57 10.02 3.84 18.59
C SER A 57 8.65 3.27 18.98
N ASN A 58 8.52 2.85 20.23
CA ASN A 58 7.24 2.38 20.77
C ASN A 58 6.15 3.47 20.76
N GLN A 59 6.55 4.75 20.86
CA GLN A 59 5.62 5.86 20.78
C GLN A 59 5.06 6.03 19.36
N TYR A 60 5.92 5.90 18.35
CA TYR A 60 5.52 5.92 16.95
C TYR A 60 4.60 4.74 16.62
N PHE A 61 4.97 3.52 17.03
CA PHE A 61 4.12 2.34 16.89
C PHE A 61 2.72 2.53 17.50
N LYS A 62 2.63 2.96 18.76
CA LYS A 62 1.33 3.22 19.42
C LYS A 62 0.51 4.29 18.70
N THR A 63 1.16 5.27 18.09
CA THR A 63 0.49 6.34 17.34
C THR A 63 -0.07 5.81 16.03
N SER A 64 0.71 5.01 15.31
CA SER A 64 0.27 4.32 14.09
C SER A 64 -0.89 3.35 14.38
N ALA A 65 -0.74 2.45 15.37
CA ALA A 65 -1.74 1.43 15.69
C ALA A 65 -3.11 2.00 16.09
N ARG A 66 -3.17 3.21 16.68
CA ARG A 66 -4.44 3.88 17.00
C ARG A 66 -5.21 4.37 15.77
N LYS A 67 -4.55 4.47 14.62
CA LYS A 67 -5.13 4.92 13.36
C LYS A 67 -5.68 3.77 12.50
N ASP A 68 -5.36 2.52 12.84
CA ASP A 68 -5.69 1.35 12.03
C ASP A 68 -7.18 1.25 11.69
N LEU A 69 -7.49 1.08 10.39
CA LEU A 69 -8.85 0.84 9.90
C LEU A 69 -9.07 -0.59 9.42
N TRP A 70 -8.08 -1.20 8.77
CA TRP A 70 -8.20 -2.53 8.15
C TRP A 70 -7.15 -3.55 8.57
N ALA A 71 -6.07 -3.11 9.21
CA ALA A 71 -5.01 -3.99 9.70
C ALA A 71 -4.94 -3.92 11.23
N THR A 72 -4.17 -4.80 11.84
CA THR A 72 -3.59 -4.58 13.16
C THR A 72 -2.12 -4.36 12.94
N SER A 73 -1.62 -3.17 13.27
CA SER A 73 -0.22 -2.80 13.12
C SER A 73 0.68 -3.74 13.91
N GLU A 74 1.74 -4.22 13.25
CA GLU A 74 2.75 -5.09 13.85
C GLU A 74 4.05 -4.31 14.05
N HIS A 75 4.56 -4.25 15.28
CA HIS A 75 5.85 -3.63 15.57
C HIS A 75 6.97 -4.64 15.28
N ILE A 76 7.81 -4.32 14.29
CA ILE A 76 8.87 -5.21 13.82
C ILE A 76 10.25 -4.53 13.89
N PRO A 77 11.35 -5.29 13.98
CA PRO A 77 12.70 -4.78 13.73
C PRO A 77 12.86 -4.33 12.27
N THR A 78 13.72 -3.34 12.02
CA THR A 78 14.03 -2.88 10.65
C THR A 78 14.57 -3.99 9.76
N THR A 79 15.33 -4.93 10.34
CA THR A 79 15.89 -6.11 9.65
C THR A 79 14.83 -7.09 9.15
N GLU A 80 13.61 -7.06 9.69
CA GLU A 80 12.52 -7.99 9.32
C GLU A 80 11.59 -7.43 8.23
N MET A 81 11.69 -6.14 7.90
CA MET A 81 10.74 -5.47 7.00
C MET A 81 10.62 -6.16 5.65
N LEU A 82 11.74 -6.49 4.99
CA LEU A 82 11.73 -7.22 3.72
C LEU A 82 11.05 -8.59 3.85
N GLN A 83 11.31 -9.32 4.93
CA GLN A 83 10.75 -10.64 5.15
C GLN A 83 9.23 -10.55 5.34
N CYS A 84 8.73 -9.55 6.07
CA CYS A 84 7.31 -9.30 6.25
C CYS A 84 6.62 -8.96 4.92
N ILE A 85 7.22 -8.08 4.11
CA ILE A 85 6.74 -7.80 2.74
C ILE A 85 6.66 -9.09 1.91
N LYS A 86 7.72 -9.90 1.92
CA LYS A 86 7.78 -11.17 1.16
C LYS A 86 6.72 -12.18 1.61
N LYS A 87 6.36 -12.22 2.90
CA LYS A 87 5.32 -13.11 3.43
C LYS A 87 3.92 -12.75 2.91
N VAL A 88 3.66 -11.46 2.65
CA VAL A 88 2.35 -10.99 2.16
C VAL A 88 2.18 -11.24 0.67
N ILE A 89 3.26 -11.18 -0.12
CA ILE A 89 3.22 -11.24 -1.58
C ILE A 89 3.27 -12.69 -2.09
N PRO A 90 2.18 -13.23 -2.67
CA PRO A 90 2.11 -14.62 -3.12
C PRO A 90 2.89 -14.83 -4.43
N ARG A 91 4.15 -15.26 -4.32
CA ARG A 91 5.07 -15.41 -5.46
C ARG A 91 4.70 -16.51 -6.45
N ASP A 92 3.76 -17.38 -6.11
CA ASP A 92 3.17 -18.39 -6.99
C ASP A 92 2.08 -17.83 -7.93
N ARG A 93 1.81 -16.52 -7.88
CA ARG A 93 0.75 -15.84 -8.63
C ARG A 93 1.30 -14.70 -9.47
N ASN A 94 0.59 -14.37 -10.55
CA ASN A 94 0.83 -13.16 -11.31
C ASN A 94 0.46 -11.93 -10.46
N ILE A 95 1.39 -11.01 -10.26
CA ILE A 95 1.22 -9.85 -9.37
C ILE A 95 1.21 -8.55 -10.19
N ILE A 96 0.31 -7.65 -9.81
CA ILE A 96 0.30 -6.26 -10.26
C ILE A 96 0.52 -5.38 -9.03
N LEU A 97 1.58 -4.58 -9.04
CA LEU A 97 1.84 -3.61 -7.98
C LEU A 97 0.96 -2.38 -8.16
N VAL A 98 0.54 -1.76 -7.07
CA VAL A 98 -0.27 -0.54 -7.09
C VAL A 98 0.34 0.47 -6.12
N GLY A 99 0.40 1.72 -6.53
CA GLY A 99 0.88 2.81 -5.69
C GLY A 99 0.19 4.13 -5.98
N HIS A 100 0.60 5.17 -5.27
CA HIS A 100 0.11 6.52 -5.42
C HIS A 100 1.27 7.52 -5.35
N GLY A 101 1.85 7.88 -6.49
CA GLY A 101 3.11 8.64 -6.51
C GLY A 101 4.30 7.85 -5.95
N PHE A 102 4.29 6.54 -6.14
CA PHE A 102 5.07 5.56 -5.38
C PHE A 102 6.55 5.40 -5.77
N SER A 103 7.16 6.38 -6.45
CA SER A 103 8.56 6.29 -6.86
C SER A 103 9.51 6.17 -5.67
N HIS A 104 9.19 6.83 -4.55
CA HIS A 104 9.98 6.71 -3.32
C HIS A 104 9.79 5.34 -2.65
N ASP A 105 8.58 4.77 -2.69
CA ASP A 105 8.30 3.41 -2.20
C ASP A 105 9.08 2.36 -2.99
N VAL A 106 9.17 2.54 -4.31
CA VAL A 106 10.00 1.70 -5.18
C VAL A 106 11.47 1.79 -4.78
N ALA A 107 11.99 2.99 -4.49
CA ALA A 107 13.37 3.17 -4.04
C ALA A 107 13.61 2.49 -2.66
N ALA A 108 12.65 2.59 -1.74
CA ALA A 108 12.69 1.89 -0.44
C ALA A 108 12.68 0.36 -0.62
N LEU A 109 11.82 -0.17 -1.48
CA LEU A 109 11.80 -1.60 -1.81
C LEU A 109 13.12 -2.06 -2.45
N GLN A 110 13.70 -1.25 -3.33
CA GLN A 110 15.01 -1.53 -3.94
C GLN A 110 16.12 -1.58 -2.89
N SER A 111 16.18 -0.63 -1.95
CA SER A 111 17.20 -0.63 -0.88
C SER A 111 17.07 -1.84 0.04
N LEU A 112 15.83 -2.30 0.29
CA LEU A 112 15.56 -3.53 1.03
C LEU A 112 15.96 -4.80 0.26
N GLY A 113 16.30 -4.73 -1.03
CA GLY A 113 16.58 -5.91 -1.86
C GLY A 113 15.33 -6.68 -2.26
N PHE A 114 14.23 -5.97 -2.50
CA PHE A 114 13.00 -6.56 -3.04
C PHE A 114 13.20 -7.03 -4.50
N ASP A 115 12.70 -8.23 -4.79
CA ASP A 115 12.71 -8.79 -6.13
C ASP A 115 11.49 -8.32 -6.93
N PHE A 116 11.73 -7.48 -7.93
CA PHE A 116 10.73 -6.95 -8.86
C PHE A 116 10.53 -7.81 -10.11
N TYR A 117 11.31 -8.87 -10.31
CA TYR A 117 11.28 -9.66 -11.53
C TYR A 117 10.42 -10.92 -11.36
N THR A 118 10.50 -11.58 -10.22
CA THR A 118 9.73 -12.81 -9.99
C THR A 118 8.25 -12.49 -9.81
N SER A 119 7.45 -12.93 -10.78
CA SER A 119 5.99 -12.94 -10.76
C SER A 119 5.30 -11.56 -10.84
N ILE A 120 6.04 -10.45 -10.88
CA ILE A 120 5.51 -9.11 -11.12
C ILE A 120 5.29 -8.91 -12.63
N LEU A 121 4.05 -8.66 -13.06
CA LEU A 121 3.71 -8.41 -14.46
C LEU A 121 3.71 -6.92 -14.84
N GLY A 122 3.57 -6.04 -13.85
CA GLY A 122 3.46 -4.61 -14.08
C GLY A 122 3.00 -3.86 -12.84
N HIS A 123 2.71 -2.58 -13.02
CA HIS A 123 2.23 -1.72 -11.95
C HIS A 123 1.21 -0.68 -12.43
N PHE A 124 0.42 -0.17 -11.50
CA PHE A 124 -0.41 1.01 -11.67
C PHE A 124 -0.03 2.08 -10.64
N ASP A 125 0.11 3.32 -11.11
CA ASP A 125 0.25 4.48 -10.23
C ASP A 125 -1.03 5.32 -10.32
N THR A 126 -1.78 5.34 -9.22
CA THR A 126 -3.08 6.01 -9.14
C THR A 126 -2.97 7.53 -9.23
N ASP A 127 -1.86 8.12 -8.79
CA ASP A 127 -1.60 9.54 -8.99
C ASP A 127 -1.44 9.82 -10.51
N VAL A 128 -0.59 9.03 -11.21
CA VAL A 128 -0.40 9.18 -12.67
C VAL A 128 -1.73 9.03 -13.42
N ILE A 129 -2.58 8.09 -13.02
CA ILE A 129 -3.91 7.91 -13.60
C ILE A 129 -4.78 9.14 -13.33
N ALA A 130 -4.84 9.64 -12.09
CA ALA A 130 -5.62 10.82 -11.73
C ALA A 130 -5.16 12.08 -12.51
N ARG A 131 -3.84 12.28 -12.66
CA ARG A 131 -3.27 13.36 -13.50
C ARG A 131 -3.74 13.26 -14.95
N ARG A 132 -3.76 12.05 -15.52
CA ARG A 132 -4.25 11.83 -16.91
C ARG A 132 -5.74 12.11 -17.05
N LEU A 133 -6.52 11.87 -16.01
CA LEU A 133 -7.93 12.22 -15.93
C LEU A 133 -8.18 13.70 -15.58
N LYS A 134 -7.11 14.50 -15.45
CA LYS A 134 -7.15 15.94 -15.19
C LYS A 134 -7.83 16.30 -13.87
N PHE A 135 -7.64 15.50 -12.83
CA PHE A 135 -8.05 15.89 -11.49
C PHE A 135 -7.23 17.11 -11.06
N GLU A 136 -7.87 18.07 -10.39
CA GLU A 136 -7.20 19.31 -9.97
C GLU A 136 -6.16 19.08 -8.88
N ASP A 137 -6.48 18.21 -7.92
CA ASP A 137 -5.60 17.76 -6.85
C ASP A 137 -5.50 16.23 -6.92
N VAL A 138 -4.27 15.76 -6.93
CA VAL A 138 -3.91 14.35 -7.13
C VAL A 138 -3.32 13.72 -5.89
N SER A 139 -3.35 14.40 -4.74
CA SER A 139 -3.11 13.76 -3.45
C SER A 139 -4.12 12.64 -3.20
N LEU A 140 -3.72 11.61 -2.46
CA LEU A 140 -4.55 10.43 -2.24
C LEU A 140 -5.93 10.80 -1.67
N GLY A 141 -5.94 11.69 -0.66
CA GLY A 141 -7.17 12.19 -0.05
C GLY A 141 -8.08 12.94 -1.03
N ALA A 142 -7.51 13.77 -1.91
CA ALA A 142 -8.27 14.50 -2.92
C ALA A 142 -8.84 13.57 -4.00
N VAL A 143 -8.03 12.63 -4.49
CA VAL A 143 -8.46 11.61 -5.46
C VAL A 143 -9.63 10.80 -4.89
N LEU A 144 -9.52 10.33 -3.65
CA LEU A 144 -10.59 9.56 -3.01
C LEU A 144 -11.86 10.39 -2.83
N LYS A 145 -11.72 11.66 -2.42
CA LYS A 145 -12.84 12.60 -2.30
C LYS A 145 -13.55 12.80 -3.64
N GLU A 146 -12.79 13.04 -4.71
CA GLU A 146 -13.29 13.21 -6.08
C GLU A 146 -13.99 11.93 -6.59
N LEU A 147 -13.55 10.76 -6.14
CA LEU A 147 -14.17 9.47 -6.45
C LEU A 147 -15.35 9.12 -5.52
N GLY A 148 -15.73 10.02 -4.61
CA GLY A 148 -16.82 9.78 -3.65
C GLY A 148 -16.51 8.69 -2.61
N CYS A 149 -15.22 8.39 -2.39
CA CYS A 149 -14.76 7.43 -1.39
C CYS A 149 -14.43 8.16 -0.08
N PRO A 150 -15.17 7.92 1.03
CA PRO A 150 -14.85 8.53 2.32
C PRO A 150 -13.47 8.11 2.81
N THR A 151 -12.67 9.08 3.28
CA THR A 151 -11.33 8.86 3.79
C THR A 151 -11.22 9.19 5.26
N LEU A 152 -10.40 8.44 5.99
CA LEU A 152 -10.12 8.67 7.41
C LEU A 152 -8.69 8.20 7.71
N ASN A 153 -8.04 8.81 8.70
CA ASN A 153 -6.76 8.32 9.24
C ASN A 153 -5.67 8.07 8.17
N LEU A 154 -5.53 8.98 7.21
CA LEU A 154 -4.37 9.03 6.32
C LEU A 154 -3.08 9.25 7.14
N HIS A 155 -1.93 8.96 6.54
CA HIS A 155 -0.63 8.87 7.22
C HIS A 155 -0.57 7.68 8.19
N ASN A 156 -1.11 6.56 7.73
CA ASN A 156 -0.93 5.21 8.26
C ASN A 156 -0.81 4.33 7.03
N ALA A 157 0.38 3.80 6.80
CA ALA A 157 0.71 3.18 5.51
C ALA A 157 -0.25 2.04 5.14
N GLY A 158 -0.72 1.25 6.12
CA GLY A 158 -1.73 0.21 5.89
C GLY A 158 -3.05 0.76 5.36
N ASN A 159 -3.55 1.84 5.97
CA ASN A 159 -4.74 2.54 5.50
C ASN A 159 -4.52 3.12 4.10
N ASP A 160 -3.38 3.78 3.88
CA ASP A 160 -3.04 4.45 2.63
C ASP A 160 -2.87 3.46 1.48
N ALA A 161 -2.28 2.28 1.74
CA ALA A 161 -2.26 1.16 0.78
C ALA A 161 -3.67 0.65 0.45
N ASN A 162 -4.57 0.53 1.43
CA ASN A 162 -5.95 0.08 1.20
C ASN A 162 -6.72 1.10 0.36
N PHE A 163 -6.61 2.37 0.73
CA PHE A 163 -7.22 3.47 0.02
C PHE A 163 -6.68 3.60 -1.40
N THR A 164 -5.37 3.45 -1.60
CA THR A 164 -4.74 3.40 -2.92
C THR A 164 -5.33 2.29 -3.79
N LEU A 165 -5.54 1.09 -3.23
CA LEU A 165 -6.17 -0.02 -3.96
C LEU A 165 -7.63 0.28 -4.32
N ARG A 166 -8.38 0.89 -3.40
CA ARG A 166 -9.77 1.33 -3.66
C ARG A 166 -9.83 2.42 -4.72
N ALA A 167 -8.92 3.38 -4.68
CA ALA A 167 -8.80 4.43 -5.67
C ALA A 167 -8.58 3.83 -7.05
N LEU A 168 -7.67 2.85 -7.20
CA LEU A 168 -7.45 2.16 -8.47
C LEU A 168 -8.74 1.50 -9.00
N ILE A 169 -9.48 0.80 -8.14
CA ILE A 169 -10.73 0.13 -8.54
C ILE A 169 -11.75 1.16 -9.02
N LEU A 170 -11.94 2.25 -8.26
CA LEU A 170 -12.89 3.31 -8.59
C LEU A 170 -12.49 4.06 -9.87
N LEU A 171 -11.19 4.31 -10.07
CA LEU A 171 -10.67 4.89 -11.31
C LEU A 171 -10.89 3.97 -12.51
N GLY A 172 -10.80 2.65 -12.33
CA GLY A 172 -10.95 1.66 -13.39
C GLY A 172 -12.40 1.41 -13.84
N ILE A 173 -13.40 1.82 -13.05
CA ILE A 173 -14.83 1.68 -13.38
C ILE A 173 -15.51 3.01 -13.70
N ARG A 174 -14.75 4.11 -13.67
CA ARG A 174 -15.23 5.45 -14.06
C ARG A 174 -15.22 5.59 -15.58
#